data_AF-A0A9X4CA39-F1
#
_entry.id   AF-A0A9X4CA39-F1
#
_cell.length_a   1.000
_cell.length_b   1.000
_cell.length_c   1.000
_cell.angle_alpha   90.00
_cell.angle_beta   90.00
_cell.angle_gamma   90.00
#
_symmetry.space_group_name_H-M   'P 1'
#
loop_
_entity.id
_entity.type
_entity.pdbx_description
1 polymer ?
#
loop_
_entity_poly.entity_id
_entity_poly.type
_entity_poly.pdbx_seq_one_letter_code
_entity_poly.pdbx_strand_id
1 'polypeptide(L)'
;MSATVVPLPPNPSSETIDFLRRMAGMVSGRNGEMLLRAASMIESLSQRAMSAERLYHQVQEESTRNAELRESAELASDAMVGQIAALRAQLAEVTAAAAADRAAFDAERNKLVGLMQHAESHIVKITGELDSLRASVDSFNETAVSVPIEALRLARTQFDYLSSGFARRGDPISQAMSEIGGFAVDQALAAKPDPA
;
A
#
# COMPACT_ATOMS: atom_id res chain seq x y z
N MET A 1 56.32 -21.48 -14.48
CA MET A 1 57.11 -21.12 -15.67
C MET A 1 58.34 -20.35 -15.20
N SER A 2 59.53 -20.83 -15.53
CA SER A 2 60.82 -20.32 -15.05
C SER A 2 61.09 -18.91 -15.58
N ALA A 3 61.48 -18.00 -14.70
CA ALA A 3 61.97 -16.68 -15.07
C ALA A 3 63.35 -16.83 -15.74
N THR A 4 63.40 -16.62 -17.05
CA THR A 4 64.66 -16.50 -17.78
C THR A 4 65.34 -15.21 -17.33
N VAL A 5 66.38 -15.33 -16.51
CA VAL A 5 67.26 -14.21 -16.14
C VAL A 5 68.03 -13.82 -17.40
N VAL A 6 67.53 -12.81 -18.12
CA VAL A 6 68.26 -12.16 -19.20
C VAL A 6 69.36 -11.31 -18.54
N PRO A 7 70.65 -11.61 -18.76
CA PRO A 7 71.73 -10.77 -18.26
C PRO A 7 71.61 -9.41 -18.96
N LEU A 8 71.53 -8.35 -18.16
CA LEU A 8 71.60 -6.97 -18.67
C LEU A 8 72.94 -6.81 -19.41
N PRO A 9 72.96 -6.32 -20.67
CA PRO A 9 74.21 -6.10 -21.38
C PRO A 9 75.13 -5.13 -20.61
N PRO A 10 76.46 -5.28 -20.71
CA PRO A 10 77.40 -4.35 -20.09
C PRO A 10 77.08 -2.94 -20.55
N ASN A 11 76.90 -2.02 -19.60
CA ASN A 11 76.46 -0.67 -19.88
C ASN A 11 77.51 0.00 -20.79
N PRO A 12 77.23 0.30 -22.07
CA PRO A 12 78.22 0.80 -23.04
C PRO A 12 78.82 2.14 -22.61
N SER A 13 78.10 2.86 -21.74
CA SER A 13 78.57 4.05 -21.03
C SER A 13 79.79 3.77 -20.17
N SER A 14 79.84 2.62 -19.48
CA SER A 14 80.92 2.23 -18.56
C SER A 14 82.23 2.02 -19.30
N GLU A 15 82.20 1.29 -20.42
CA GLU A 15 83.39 1.06 -21.26
C GLU A 15 83.94 2.37 -21.83
N THR A 16 83.05 3.29 -22.22
CA THR A 16 83.41 4.62 -22.72
C THR A 16 84.02 5.50 -21.62
N ILE A 17 83.44 5.49 -20.42
CA ILE A 17 83.95 6.22 -19.25
C ILE A 17 85.34 5.70 -18.85
N ASP A 18 85.52 4.39 -18.81
CA ASP A 18 86.79 3.76 -18.46
C ASP A 18 87.87 4.02 -19.52
N PHE A 19 87.50 3.99 -20.80
CA PHE A 19 88.38 4.39 -21.89
C PHE A 19 88.83 5.84 -21.77
N LEU A 20 87.91 6.78 -21.51
CA LEU A 20 88.23 8.21 -21.34
C LEU A 20 89.14 8.44 -20.13
N ARG A 21 88.92 7.72 -19.02
CA ARG A 21 89.78 7.78 -17.82
C ARG A 21 91.19 7.22 -18.10
N ARG A 22 91.29 6.10 -18.82
CA ARG A 22 92.60 5.52 -19.23
C ARG A 22 93.35 6.43 -20.20
N MET A 23 92.66 7.03 -21.17
CA MET A 23 93.24 7.99 -22.11
C MET A 23 93.72 9.26 -21.41
N ALA A 24 92.97 9.76 -20.43
CA ALA A 24 93.40 10.90 -19.62
C ALA A 24 94.70 10.63 -18.85
N GLY A 25 94.92 9.39 -18.39
CA GLY A 25 96.17 8.97 -17.73
C GLY A 25 97.38 8.89 -18.65
N MET A 26 97.17 8.81 -19.97
CA MET A 26 98.24 8.73 -20.97
C MET A 26 98.59 10.09 -21.61
N VAL A 27 97.75 11.12 -21.44
CA VAL A 27 97.93 12.44 -22.06
C VAL A 27 98.13 13.51 -20.98
N SER A 28 99.27 14.21 -21.01
CA SER A 28 99.61 15.25 -20.03
C SER A 28 98.95 16.61 -20.32
N GLY A 29 98.64 17.37 -19.26
CA GLY A 29 98.14 18.75 -19.34
C GLY A 29 96.63 18.86 -19.55
N ARG A 30 96.18 19.99 -20.10
CA ARG A 30 94.76 20.38 -20.23
C ARG A 30 93.86 19.34 -20.92
N ASN A 31 94.41 18.56 -21.86
CA ASN A 31 93.66 17.53 -22.58
C ASN A 31 93.27 16.35 -21.67
N GLY A 32 94.15 15.94 -20.74
CA GLY A 32 93.85 14.90 -19.75
C GLY A 32 92.74 15.33 -18.79
N GLU A 33 92.79 16.57 -18.29
CA GLU A 33 91.75 17.15 -17.44
C GLU A 33 90.38 17.23 -18.14
N MET A 34 90.36 17.59 -19.43
CA MET A 34 89.13 17.63 -20.23
C MET A 34 88.52 16.23 -20.41
N LEU A 35 89.34 15.20 -20.61
CA LEU A 35 88.88 13.81 -20.72
C LEU A 35 88.30 13.28 -19.40
N LEU A 36 88.93 13.59 -18.26
CA LEU A 36 88.37 13.24 -16.94
C LEU A 36 87.05 13.96 -16.67
N ARG A 37 86.95 15.24 -17.04
CA ARG A 37 85.71 16.02 -16.91
C ARG A 37 84.60 15.50 -17.82
N ALA A 38 84.94 15.07 -19.03
CA ALA A 38 83.99 14.43 -19.94
C ALA A 38 83.50 13.09 -19.36
N ALA A 39 84.40 12.26 -18.84
CA ALA A 39 84.06 10.98 -18.22
C ALA A 39 83.11 11.15 -17.02
N SER A 40 83.38 12.11 -16.12
CA SER A 40 82.50 12.38 -14.96
C SER A 40 81.15 12.95 -15.36
N MET A 41 81.10 13.77 -16.41
CA MET A 41 79.84 14.29 -16.95
C MET A 41 78.97 13.19 -17.56
N ILE A 42 79.57 12.29 -18.35
CA ILE A 42 78.86 11.16 -18.96
C ILE A 42 78.32 10.22 -17.87
N GLU A 43 79.12 9.94 -16.83
CA GLU A 43 78.69 9.12 -15.69
C GLU A 43 77.51 9.75 -14.95
N SER A 44 77.57 11.05 -14.64
CA SER A 44 76.47 11.76 -13.97
C SER A 44 75.19 11.79 -14.81
N LEU A 45 75.31 12.04 -16.12
CA LEU A 45 74.16 12.03 -17.03
C LEU A 45 73.57 10.63 -17.17
N SER A 46 74.40 9.58 -17.23
CA SER A 46 73.95 8.18 -17.28
C SER A 46 73.18 7.79 -16.02
N GLN A 47 73.70 8.13 -14.83
CA GLN A 47 73.00 7.88 -13.57
C GLN A 47 71.65 8.63 -13.47
N ARG A 48 71.61 9.88 -13.92
CA ARG A 48 70.38 10.67 -13.98
C ARG A 48 69.38 10.09 -14.97
N ALA A 49 69.82 9.67 -16.15
CA ALA A 49 68.98 9.05 -17.17
C ALA A 49 68.35 7.75 -16.66
N MET A 50 69.15 6.85 -16.06
CA MET A 50 68.64 5.60 -15.46
C MET A 50 67.63 5.86 -14.34
N SER A 51 67.88 6.88 -13.51
CA SER A 51 66.95 7.24 -12.42
C SER A 51 65.64 7.82 -12.97
N ALA A 52 65.73 8.68 -13.99
CA ALA A 52 64.56 9.24 -14.66
C ALA A 52 63.72 8.17 -15.37
N GLU A 53 64.35 7.19 -16.02
CA GLU A 53 63.66 6.08 -16.69
C GLU A 53 62.93 5.19 -15.69
N ARG A 54 63.56 4.85 -14.55
CA ARG A 54 62.89 4.10 -13.48
C ARG A 54 61.67 4.83 -12.92
N LEU A 55 61.82 6.13 -12.65
CA LEU A 55 60.70 6.96 -12.18
C LEU A 55 59.58 7.07 -13.22
N TYR A 56 59.95 7.20 -14.50
CA TYR A 56 58.98 7.23 -15.58
C TYR A 56 58.17 5.93 -15.65
N HIS A 57 58.83 4.77 -15.59
CA HIS A 57 58.14 3.48 -15.56
C HIS A 57 57.24 3.33 -14.34
N GLN A 58 57.70 3.73 -13.15
CA GLN A 58 56.86 3.69 -11.95
C GLN A 58 55.61 4.57 -12.10
N VAL A 59 55.77 5.81 -12.56
CA VAL A 59 54.64 6.73 -12.78
C VAL A 59 53.70 6.19 -13.84
N GLN A 60 54.22 5.56 -14.90
CA GLN A 60 53.42 4.94 -15.94
C GLN A 60 52.56 3.80 -15.38
N GLU A 61 53.15 2.91 -14.58
CA GLU A 61 52.41 1.80 -13.94
C GLU A 61 51.38 2.28 -12.90
N GLU A 62 51.68 3.34 -12.16
CA GLU A 62 50.72 3.94 -11.23
C GLU A 62 49.59 4.65 -11.99
N SER A 63 49.91 5.30 -13.11
CA SER A 63 48.92 5.95 -13.98
C SER A 63 47.95 4.94 -14.59
N THR A 64 48.45 3.80 -15.10
CA THR A 64 47.58 2.74 -15.65
C THR A 64 46.68 2.14 -14.56
N ARG A 65 47.25 1.83 -13.39
CA ARG A 65 46.47 1.34 -12.24
C ARG A 65 45.39 2.33 -11.79
N ASN A 66 45.72 3.62 -11.75
CA ASN A 66 44.75 4.66 -11.39
C ASN A 66 43.66 4.83 -12.46
N ALA A 67 43.98 4.65 -13.74
CA ALA A 67 42.99 4.69 -14.81
C ALA A 67 41.98 3.54 -14.68
N GLU A 68 42.47 2.31 -14.45
CA GLU A 68 41.62 1.12 -14.23
C GLU A 68 40.71 1.28 -13.00
N LEU A 69 41.26 1.81 -11.90
CA LEU A 69 40.47 2.07 -10.68
C LEU A 69 39.37 3.12 -10.93
N ARG A 70 39.68 4.20 -11.66
CA ARG A 70 38.68 5.22 -12.00
C ARG A 70 37.57 4.65 -12.87
N GLU A 71 37.91 3.90 -13.91
CA GLU A 71 36.92 3.24 -14.78
C GLU A 71 36.01 2.31 -13.96
N SER A 72 36.59 1.50 -13.07
CA SER A 72 35.79 0.62 -12.20
C SER A 72 34.85 1.40 -11.26
N ALA A 73 35.31 2.54 -10.74
CA ALA A 73 34.53 3.40 -9.85
C ALA A 73 33.41 4.13 -10.61
N GLU A 74 33.66 4.58 -11.83
CA GLU A 74 32.67 5.20 -12.72
C GLU A 74 31.56 4.20 -13.06
N LEU A 75 31.91 2.98 -13.47
CA LEU A 75 30.94 1.91 -13.75
C LEU A 75 30.09 1.56 -12.51
N ALA A 76 30.72 1.49 -11.33
CA ALA A 76 30.01 1.24 -10.08
C ALA A 76 29.08 2.41 -9.72
N SER A 77 29.53 3.65 -9.93
CA SER A 77 28.72 4.85 -9.72
C SER A 77 27.50 4.88 -10.65
N ASP A 78 27.69 4.62 -11.93
CA ASP A 78 26.59 4.57 -12.92
C ASP A 78 25.58 3.48 -12.57
N ALA A 79 26.05 2.31 -12.14
CA ALA A 79 25.18 1.24 -11.67
C ALA A 79 24.36 1.66 -10.43
N MET A 80 24.98 2.34 -9.45
CA MET A 80 24.27 2.87 -8.28
C MET A 80 23.25 3.94 -8.66
N VAL A 81 23.60 4.85 -9.57
CA VAL A 81 22.68 5.88 -10.08
C VAL A 81 21.47 5.22 -10.77
N GLY A 82 21.69 4.18 -11.56
CA GLY A 82 20.64 3.37 -12.18
C GLY A 82 19.71 2.72 -11.13
N GLN A 83 20.27 2.13 -10.08
CA GLN A 83 19.48 1.54 -8.99
C GLN A 83 18.65 2.59 -8.24
N ILE A 84 19.23 3.78 -7.96
CA ILE A 84 18.51 4.88 -7.32
C ILE A 84 17.34 5.34 -8.20
N ALA A 85 17.54 5.46 -9.51
CA ALA A 85 16.48 5.83 -10.43
C ALA A 85 15.35 4.78 -10.44
N ALA A 86 15.69 3.49 -10.48
CA ALA A 86 14.72 2.40 -10.43
C ALA A 86 13.93 2.38 -9.11
N LEU A 87 14.60 2.53 -7.97
CA LEU A 87 13.94 2.60 -6.65
C LEU A 87 13.03 3.82 -6.52
N ARG A 88 13.42 4.97 -7.07
CA ARG A 88 12.56 6.16 -7.11
C ARG A 88 11.31 5.93 -7.95
N ALA A 89 11.43 5.24 -9.09
CA ALA A 89 10.28 4.88 -9.92
C ALA A 89 9.33 3.93 -9.18
N GLN A 90 9.86 2.89 -8.53
CA GLN A 90 9.06 1.96 -7.73
C GLN A 90 8.36 2.67 -6.56
N LEU A 91 9.05 3.58 -5.87
CA LEU A 91 8.46 4.36 -4.78
C LEU A 91 7.31 5.24 -5.30
N ALA A 92 7.49 5.88 -6.45
CA ALA A 92 6.43 6.69 -7.07
C ALA A 92 5.21 5.83 -7.45
N GLU A 93 5.44 4.65 -8.02
CA GLU A 93 4.38 3.70 -8.38
C GLU A 93 3.60 3.21 -7.16
N VAL A 94 4.29 2.74 -6.12
CA VAL A 94 3.66 2.27 -4.87
C VAL A 94 2.92 3.41 -4.17
N THR A 95 3.46 4.63 -4.19
CA THR A 95 2.80 5.80 -3.60
C THR A 95 1.53 6.16 -4.36
N ALA A 96 1.55 6.12 -5.69
CA ALA A 96 0.39 6.36 -6.53
C ALA A 96 -0.69 5.28 -6.33
N ALA A 97 -0.31 4.00 -6.29
CA ALA A 97 -1.22 2.90 -6.02
C ALA A 97 -1.87 3.04 -4.64
N ALA A 98 -1.08 3.30 -3.59
CA ALA A 98 -1.61 3.51 -2.24
C ALA A 98 -2.53 4.74 -2.13
N ALA A 99 -2.28 5.80 -2.91
CA ALA A 99 -3.17 6.95 -2.98
C ALA A 99 -4.51 6.61 -3.66
N ALA A 100 -4.47 5.83 -4.74
CA ALA A 100 -5.66 5.34 -5.43
C ALA A 100 -6.51 4.42 -4.52
N ASP A 101 -5.87 3.49 -3.81
CA ASP A 101 -6.55 2.59 -2.89
C ASP A 101 -7.24 3.34 -1.74
N ARG A 102 -6.56 4.34 -1.16
CA ARG A 102 -7.17 5.20 -0.13
C ARG A 102 -8.38 5.96 -0.67
N ALA A 103 -8.29 6.52 -1.88
CA ALA A 103 -9.39 7.24 -2.49
C ALA A 103 -10.60 6.31 -2.77
N ALA A 104 -10.34 5.09 -3.25
CA ALA A 104 -11.38 4.09 -3.46
C ALA A 104 -12.04 3.68 -2.14
N PHE A 105 -11.24 3.42 -1.10
CA PHE A 105 -11.75 3.09 0.23
C PHE A 105 -12.60 4.22 0.83
N ASP A 106 -12.15 5.47 0.72
CA ASP A 106 -12.92 6.62 1.19
C ASP A 106 -14.23 6.79 0.43
N ALA A 107 -14.26 6.50 -0.88
CA ALA A 107 -15.48 6.53 -1.67
C ALA A 107 -16.48 5.45 -1.22
N GLU A 108 -16.02 4.21 -0.97
CA GLU A 108 -16.87 3.14 -0.45
C GLU A 108 -17.39 3.45 0.96
N ARG A 109 -16.51 3.95 1.84
CA ARG A 109 -16.91 4.40 3.19
C ARG A 109 -18.00 5.46 3.11
N ASN A 110 -17.85 6.47 2.27
CA ASN A 110 -18.85 7.53 2.10
C ASN A 110 -20.19 6.98 1.60
N LYS A 111 -20.15 6.04 0.66
CA LYS A 111 -21.36 5.36 0.18
C LYS A 111 -22.07 4.61 1.30
N LEU A 112 -21.33 3.86 2.12
CA LEU A 112 -21.89 3.11 3.25
C LEU A 112 -22.49 4.04 4.30
N VAL A 113 -21.83 5.15 4.63
CA VAL A 113 -22.36 6.17 5.56
C VAL A 113 -23.67 6.76 5.02
N GLY A 114 -23.75 7.07 3.73
CA GLY A 114 -24.99 7.55 3.11
C GLY A 114 -26.13 6.54 3.17
N LEU A 115 -25.85 5.25 2.94
CA LEU A 115 -26.85 4.18 3.06
C LEU A 115 -27.33 4.00 4.51
N MET A 116 -26.42 4.08 5.48
CA MET A 116 -26.75 3.99 6.89
C MET A 116 -27.66 5.14 7.34
N GLN A 117 -27.33 6.38 6.98
CA GLN A 117 -28.16 7.55 7.27
C GLN A 117 -29.55 7.44 6.63
N HIS A 118 -29.61 6.91 5.40
CA HIS A 118 -30.89 6.66 4.74
C HIS A 118 -31.72 5.61 5.50
N ALA A 119 -31.11 4.49 5.88
CA ALA A 119 -31.76 3.44 6.67
C ALA A 119 -32.24 3.97 8.03
N GLU A 120 -31.42 4.75 8.75
CA GLU A 120 -31.80 5.39 10.01
C GLU A 120 -33.02 6.31 9.84
N SER A 121 -33.02 7.15 8.81
CA SER A 121 -34.16 8.04 8.53
C SER A 121 -35.45 7.26 8.22
N HIS A 122 -35.32 6.14 7.52
CA HIS A 122 -36.43 5.27 7.17
C HIS A 122 -37.00 4.55 8.39
N ILE A 123 -36.13 4.09 9.31
CA ILE A 123 -36.54 3.50 10.58
C ILE A 123 -37.31 4.53 11.40
N VAL A 124 -36.79 5.75 11.56
CA VAL A 124 -37.48 6.82 12.30
C VAL A 124 -38.86 7.09 11.71
N LYS A 125 -38.98 7.14 10.37
CA LYS A 125 -40.25 7.32 9.69
C LYS A 125 -41.24 6.19 9.99
N ILE A 126 -40.83 4.93 9.81
CA ILE A 126 -41.69 3.77 10.08
C ILE A 126 -42.11 3.73 11.55
N THR A 127 -41.19 4.00 12.49
CA THR A 127 -41.52 4.05 13.91
C THR A 127 -42.57 5.13 14.19
N GLY A 128 -42.44 6.32 13.61
CA GLY A 128 -43.46 7.37 13.73
C GLY A 128 -44.82 6.99 13.13
N GLU A 129 -44.82 6.35 11.96
CA GLU A 129 -46.06 5.82 11.34
C GLU A 129 -46.72 4.75 12.22
N LEU A 130 -45.93 3.87 12.84
CA LEU A 130 -46.40 2.81 13.72
C LEU A 130 -46.94 3.37 15.04
N ASP A 131 -46.28 4.38 15.61
CA ASP A 131 -46.76 5.09 16.80
C ASP A 131 -48.08 5.82 16.52
N SER A 132 -48.20 6.48 15.36
CA SER A 132 -49.45 7.11 14.93
C SER A 132 -50.56 6.10 14.73
N LEU A 133 -50.27 4.95 14.11
CA LEU A 133 -51.25 3.88 13.92
C LEU A 133 -51.70 3.31 15.26
N ARG A 134 -50.77 3.11 16.19
CA ARG A 134 -51.06 2.63 17.54
C ARG A 134 -51.97 3.60 18.30
N ALA A 135 -51.67 4.90 18.26
CA ALA A 135 -52.52 5.91 18.87
C ALA A 135 -53.94 5.94 18.27
N SER A 136 -54.07 5.72 16.95
CA SER A 136 -55.37 5.59 16.28
C SER A 136 -56.15 4.37 16.77
N VAL A 137 -55.49 3.21 16.89
CA VAL A 137 -56.10 1.98 17.42
C VAL A 137 -56.50 2.12 18.88
N ASP A 138 -55.65 2.75 19.71
CA ASP A 138 -55.94 2.99 21.12
C ASP A 138 -57.16 3.92 21.27
N SER A 139 -57.25 5.00 20.49
CA SER A 139 -58.43 5.89 20.43
C SER A 139 -59.69 5.15 19.97
N PHE A 140 -59.58 4.30 18.95
CA PHE A 140 -60.69 3.45 18.52
C PHE A 140 -61.16 2.53 19.66
N ASN A 141 -60.23 1.91 20.37
CA ASN A 141 -60.53 1.02 21.50
C ASN A 141 -61.14 1.74 22.72
N GLU A 142 -60.97 3.05 22.88
CA GLU A 142 -61.70 3.82 23.91
C GLU A 142 -63.20 3.88 23.64
N THR A 143 -63.60 3.87 22.36
CA THR A 143 -65.00 4.02 21.94
C THR A 143 -65.66 2.70 21.52
N ALA A 144 -64.86 1.68 21.21
CA ALA A 144 -65.31 0.38 20.73
C ALA A 144 -64.59 -0.76 21.44
N VAL A 145 -65.32 -1.82 21.82
CA VAL A 145 -64.72 -3.05 22.32
C VAL A 145 -64.52 -4.00 21.14
N SER A 146 -63.26 -4.32 20.84
CA SER A 146 -62.95 -5.37 19.87
C SER A 146 -63.28 -6.74 20.47
N VAL A 147 -64.24 -7.44 19.86
CA VAL A 147 -64.65 -8.78 20.25
C VAL A 147 -64.32 -9.73 19.11
N PRO A 148 -63.60 -10.84 19.35
CA PRO A 148 -63.36 -11.85 18.32
C PRO A 148 -64.68 -12.33 17.71
N ILE A 149 -64.73 -12.50 16.40
CA ILE A 149 -65.93 -12.96 15.68
C ILE A 149 -66.41 -14.30 16.24
N GLU A 150 -65.49 -15.16 16.66
CA GLU A 150 -65.78 -16.45 17.30
C GLU A 150 -66.54 -16.27 18.62
N ALA A 151 -66.23 -15.24 19.41
CA ALA A 151 -66.93 -14.96 20.65
C ALA A 151 -68.35 -14.43 20.39
N LEU A 152 -68.55 -13.63 19.35
CA LEU A 152 -69.89 -13.22 18.91
C LEU A 152 -70.71 -14.42 18.40
N ARG A 153 -70.10 -15.30 17.59
CA ARG A 153 -70.74 -16.55 17.14
C ARG A 153 -71.11 -17.46 18.32
N LEU A 154 -70.25 -17.57 19.32
CA LEU A 154 -70.55 -18.31 20.54
C LEU A 154 -71.72 -17.69 21.31
N ALA A 155 -71.71 -16.37 21.55
CA ALA A 155 -72.81 -15.67 22.20
C ALA A 155 -74.14 -15.90 21.46
N ARG A 156 -74.12 -15.91 20.12
CA ARG A 156 -75.29 -16.20 19.30
C ARG A 156 -75.89 -17.58 19.60
N THR A 157 -75.04 -18.60 19.63
CA THR A 157 -75.48 -19.97 19.96
C THR A 157 -76.02 -20.09 21.39
N GLN A 158 -75.46 -19.33 22.34
CA GLN A 158 -75.95 -19.29 23.72
C GLN A 158 -77.34 -18.63 23.82
N PHE A 159 -77.58 -17.53 23.08
CA PHE A 159 -78.90 -16.91 23.02
C PHE A 159 -79.97 -17.83 22.39
N ASP A 160 -79.62 -18.60 21.35
CA ASP A 160 -80.53 -19.62 20.79
C ASP A 160 -80.88 -20.70 21.82
N TYR A 161 -79.87 -21.19 22.53
CA TYR A 161 -80.06 -22.18 23.58
C TYR A 161 -81.00 -21.64 24.68
N LEU A 162 -80.76 -20.41 25.16
CA LEU A 162 -81.59 -19.75 26.17
C LEU A 162 -83.03 -19.53 25.69
N SER A 163 -83.22 -19.00 24.49
CA SER A 163 -84.55 -18.78 23.90
C SER A 163 -85.36 -20.08 23.86
N SER A 164 -84.76 -21.17 23.36
CA SER A 164 -85.40 -22.49 23.32
C SER A 164 -85.72 -23.03 24.72
N GLY A 165 -84.89 -22.73 25.71
CA GLY A 165 -85.07 -23.13 27.11
C GLY A 165 -86.20 -22.39 27.82
N PHE A 166 -86.39 -21.10 27.54
CA PHE A 166 -87.47 -20.29 28.10
C PHE A 166 -88.82 -20.59 27.45
N ALA A 167 -88.84 -20.83 26.14
CA ALA A 167 -90.03 -21.29 25.42
C ALA A 167 -90.62 -22.57 26.04
N ARG A 168 -89.76 -23.51 26.43
CA ARG A 168 -90.16 -24.76 27.09
C ARG A 168 -90.69 -24.57 28.51
N ARG A 169 -90.28 -23.52 29.22
CA ARG A 169 -90.70 -23.22 30.60
C ARG A 169 -91.89 -22.27 30.69
N GLY A 170 -92.35 -21.74 29.55
CA GLY A 170 -93.48 -20.80 29.50
C GLY A 170 -93.13 -19.41 30.02
N ASP A 171 -91.88 -18.96 29.89
CA ASP A 171 -91.45 -17.60 30.23
C ASP A 171 -91.25 -16.76 28.96
N PRO A 172 -92.30 -16.08 28.47
CA PRO A 172 -92.25 -15.35 27.20
C PRO A 172 -91.38 -14.09 27.27
N ILE A 173 -91.18 -13.52 28.46
CA ILE A 173 -90.37 -12.30 28.63
C ILE A 173 -88.90 -12.66 28.44
N SER A 174 -88.43 -13.72 29.12
CA SER A 174 -87.04 -14.18 29.00
C SER A 174 -86.73 -14.75 27.60
N GLN A 175 -87.72 -15.35 26.93
CA GLN A 175 -87.60 -15.76 25.53
C GLN A 175 -87.39 -14.55 24.60
N ALA A 176 -88.26 -13.53 24.68
CA ALA A 176 -88.14 -12.34 23.85
C ALA A 176 -86.81 -11.60 24.08
N MET A 177 -86.35 -11.51 25.33
CA MET A 177 -85.04 -10.92 25.65
C MET A 177 -83.88 -11.71 25.03
N SER A 178 -83.97 -13.04 24.99
CA SER A 178 -82.94 -13.89 24.37
C SER A 178 -82.94 -13.76 22.84
N GLU A 179 -84.10 -13.61 22.22
CA GLU A 179 -84.23 -13.37 20.77
C GLU A 179 -83.72 -11.98 20.36
N ILE A 180 -84.02 -10.95 21.15
CA ILE A 180 -83.49 -9.59 20.95
C ILE A 180 -81.96 -9.60 21.08
N GLY A 181 -81.42 -10.31 22.08
CA GLY A 181 -79.97 -10.49 22.23
C GLY A 181 -79.34 -11.22 21.04
N GLY A 182 -79.96 -12.31 20.56
CA GLY A 182 -79.50 -13.02 19.36
C GLY A 182 -79.54 -12.16 18.10
N PHE A 183 -80.60 -11.38 17.90
CA PHE A 183 -80.74 -10.47 16.76
C PHE A 183 -79.70 -9.34 16.79
N ALA A 184 -79.39 -8.78 17.96
CA ALA A 184 -78.34 -7.77 18.09
C ALA A 184 -76.96 -8.34 17.71
N VAL A 185 -76.68 -9.60 18.05
CA VAL A 185 -75.44 -10.29 17.65
C VAL A 185 -75.42 -10.56 16.14
N ASP A 186 -76.54 -10.98 15.54
CA ASP A 186 -76.65 -11.16 14.09
C ASP A 186 -76.41 -9.86 13.32
N GLN A 187 -76.92 -8.74 13.84
CA GLN A 187 -76.67 -7.41 13.27
C GLN A 187 -75.19 -7.01 13.35
N ALA A 188 -74.52 -7.31 14.48
CA ALA A 188 -73.09 -7.06 14.65
C ALA A 188 -72.22 -7.96 13.74
N LEU A 189 -72.63 -9.20 13.49
CA LEU A 189 -71.94 -10.13 12.58
C LEU A 189 -72.18 -9.81 11.10
N ALA A 190 -73.33 -9.21 10.76
CA ALA A 190 -73.69 -8.81 9.40
C ALA A 190 -73.12 -7.43 9.01
N ALA A 191 -72.74 -6.61 9.99
CA ALA A 191 -72.04 -5.36 9.76
C ALA A 191 -70.70 -5.67 9.06
N LYS A 192 -70.58 -5.30 7.78
CA LYS A 192 -69.32 -5.41 7.05
C LYS A 192 -68.28 -4.50 7.71
N PRO A 193 -67.01 -4.94 7.82
CA PRO A 193 -65.95 -3.99 8.16
C PRO A 193 -65.92 -2.93 7.07
N ASP A 194 -66.04 -1.65 7.47
CA ASP A 194 -65.83 -0.55 6.53
C ASP A 194 -64.41 -0.66 5.94
N PRO A 195 -64.24 -0.44 4.62
CA PRO A 195 -62.92 -0.42 4.03
C PRO A 195 -62.14 0.77 4.61
N ALA A 196 -61.11 0.44 5.38
CA ALA A 196 -60.09 1.38 5.86
C ALA A 196 -59.28 1.97 4.69
#